data_AF-A0AAF0Y8H0-F1
#
_entry.id   AF-A0AAF0Y8H0-F1
#
_cell.length_a   1.000
_cell.length_b   1.000
_cell.length_c   1.000
_cell.angle_alpha   90.00
_cell.angle_beta   90.00
_cell.angle_gamma   90.00
#
_symmetry.space_group_name_H-M   'P 1'
#
loop_
_entity.id
_entity.type
_entity.pdbx_description
1 polymer ?
#
loop_
_entity_poly.entity_id
_entity_poly.type
_entity_poly.pdbx_seq_one_letter_code
_entity_poly.pdbx_strand_id
1 'polypeptide(L)'
;MPTLPWVEPTVDKAIPSTSAQTEPSPPADTASVEALWDAYRASNPAVPATPPPAWHFCDNRPDAAECLALVLAGRKRATASSAAFFALQNEPLPAPGDHSVVTDFDGTAECIIRTTRVTVLPMDQVTTEMAATEGEGDGSLEYWRAVHWAYYARELAGTGVPVSRGLEVVFEEFEVVWPAPRHE
;
A
#
# COMPACT_ATOMS: atom_id res chain seq x y z
N MET A 1 7.83 -24.39 17.61
CA MET A 1 7.25 -24.97 16.38
C MET A 1 8.28 -24.87 15.28
N PRO A 2 8.45 -25.87 14.38
CA PRO A 2 9.45 -25.77 13.33
C PRO A 2 8.99 -24.76 12.29
N THR A 3 9.78 -23.71 12.11
CA THR A 3 9.65 -22.74 11.02
C THR A 3 9.84 -23.46 9.69
N LEU A 4 8.85 -23.37 8.80
CA LEU A 4 9.01 -23.87 7.43
C LEU A 4 10.24 -23.20 6.78
N PRO A 5 11.06 -23.95 6.01
CA PRO A 5 12.25 -23.38 5.37
C PRO A 5 11.82 -22.32 4.35
N TRP A 6 12.48 -21.16 4.42
CA TRP A 6 12.36 -20.11 3.42
C TRP A 6 12.81 -20.64 2.06
N VAL A 7 11.92 -20.58 1.07
CA VAL A 7 12.25 -20.79 -0.34
C VAL A 7 12.28 -19.40 -0.95
N GLU A 8 13.44 -18.98 -1.48
CA GLU A 8 13.51 -17.78 -2.31
C GLU A 8 12.52 -17.95 -3.47
N PRO A 9 11.61 -17.01 -3.72
CA PRO A 9 10.70 -17.12 -4.84
C PRO A 9 11.53 -17.14 -6.13
N THR A 10 11.57 -18.31 -6.77
CA THR A 10 12.10 -18.43 -8.13
C THR A 10 11.20 -17.64 -9.06
N VAL A 11 11.79 -16.77 -9.87
CA VAL A 11 11.11 -15.91 -10.85
C VAL A 11 10.22 -16.69 -11.85
N ASP A 12 10.32 -18.03 -11.89
CA ASP A 12 9.68 -18.90 -12.88
C ASP A 12 8.28 -19.43 -12.53
N LYS A 13 7.73 -19.18 -11.33
CA LYS A 13 6.31 -19.46 -11.11
C LYS A 13 5.51 -18.23 -11.50
N ALA A 14 4.70 -18.33 -12.55
CA ALA A 14 3.79 -17.28 -12.99
C ALA A 14 2.91 -16.80 -11.82
N ILE A 15 3.30 -15.69 -11.21
CA ILE A 15 2.51 -14.93 -10.25
C ILE A 15 1.44 -14.21 -11.09
N PRO A 16 0.13 -14.39 -10.83
CA PRO A 16 -0.86 -13.61 -11.54
C PRO A 16 -0.73 -12.15 -11.11
N SER A 17 -0.43 -11.34 -12.13
CA SER A 17 -0.03 -9.92 -12.20
C SER A 17 1.40 -9.56 -11.78
N THR A 18 2.31 -9.78 -12.72
CA THR A 18 3.57 -9.05 -12.93
C THR A 18 3.42 -8.23 -14.20
N SER A 19 2.66 -7.13 -14.20
CA SER A 19 2.71 -6.26 -15.37
C SER A 19 4.12 -5.66 -15.45
N ALA A 20 4.87 -6.08 -16.48
CA ALA A 20 6.29 -5.77 -16.65
C ALA A 20 6.55 -4.30 -17.06
N GLN A 21 5.57 -3.41 -16.83
CA GLN A 21 5.61 -2.03 -17.26
C GLN A 21 5.19 -1.13 -16.10
N THR A 22 6.19 -0.63 -15.38
CA THR A 22 6.01 0.55 -14.52
C THR A 22 5.63 1.71 -15.43
N GLU A 23 4.44 2.27 -15.23
CA GLU A 23 3.98 3.46 -15.96
C GLU A 23 4.26 4.70 -15.11
N PRO A 24 4.69 5.83 -15.70
CA PRO A 24 4.78 7.07 -14.95
C PRO A 24 3.37 7.47 -14.49
N SER A 25 3.14 7.41 -13.19
CA SER A 25 1.86 7.80 -12.61
C SER A 25 1.68 9.32 -12.68
N PRO A 26 0.50 9.82 -13.11
CA PRO A 26 0.19 11.24 -13.02
C PRO A 26 0.12 11.70 -11.55
N PRO A 27 0.37 12.99 -11.27
CA PRO A 27 0.13 13.53 -9.94
C PRO A 27 -1.36 13.45 -9.59
N ALA A 28 -1.67 13.38 -8.29
CA ALA A 28 -3.05 13.40 -7.81
C ALA A 28 -3.83 14.63 -8.31
N ASP A 29 -5.09 14.44 -8.70
CA ASP A 29 -6.00 15.52 -9.03
C ASP A 29 -6.35 16.29 -7.76
N THR A 30 -5.69 17.45 -7.59
CA THR A 30 -5.82 18.31 -6.42
C THR A 30 -7.29 18.70 -6.17
N ALA A 31 -8.09 18.93 -7.20
CA ALA A 31 -9.48 19.32 -7.04
C ALA A 31 -10.32 18.18 -6.44
N SER A 32 -10.11 16.94 -6.90
CA SER A 32 -10.79 15.76 -6.35
C SER A 32 -10.38 15.48 -4.89
N VAL A 33 -9.09 15.63 -4.58
CA VAL A 33 -8.52 15.45 -3.23
C VAL A 33 -9.09 16.46 -2.25
N GLU A 34 -9.08 17.76 -2.62
CA GLU A 34 -9.63 18.83 -1.79
C GLU A 34 -11.13 18.63 -1.55
N ALA A 35 -11.90 18.30 -2.60
CA ALA A 35 -13.34 18.08 -2.49
C ALA A 35 -13.68 16.91 -1.55
N LEU A 36 -12.95 15.79 -1.66
CA LEU A 36 -13.17 14.63 -0.81
C LEU A 36 -12.80 14.92 0.66
N TRP A 37 -11.67 15.60 0.86
CA TRP A 37 -11.20 15.97 2.20
C TRP A 37 -12.15 16.97 2.87
N ASP A 38 -12.63 17.98 2.17
CA ASP A 38 -13.58 18.94 2.71
C ASP A 38 -14.92 18.29 3.07
N ALA A 39 -15.39 17.33 2.27
CA ALA A 39 -16.59 16.55 2.59
C ALA A 39 -16.41 15.73 3.88
N TYR A 40 -15.26 15.08 4.06
CA TYR A 40 -14.95 14.35 5.29
C TYR A 40 -14.85 15.29 6.49
N ARG A 41 -14.20 16.44 6.33
CA ARG A 41 -14.05 17.49 7.37
C ARG A 41 -15.38 18.09 7.81
N ALA A 42 -16.33 18.24 6.90
CA ALA A 42 -17.68 18.70 7.25
C ALA A 42 -18.35 17.79 8.29
N SER A 43 -18.02 16.49 8.27
CA SER A 43 -18.47 15.51 9.27
C SER A 43 -17.50 15.32 10.44
N ASN A 44 -16.23 15.72 10.28
CA ASN A 44 -15.14 15.49 11.23
C ASN A 44 -14.32 16.78 11.44
N PRO A 45 -14.87 17.82 12.09
CA PRO A 45 -14.24 19.15 12.13
C PRO A 45 -12.94 19.22 12.94
N ALA A 46 -12.58 18.15 13.66
CA ALA A 46 -11.35 18.08 14.46
C ALA A 46 -10.09 17.76 13.63
N VAL A 47 -10.23 17.28 12.39
CA VAL A 47 -9.08 16.94 11.54
C VAL A 47 -8.47 18.19 10.89
N PRO A 48 -7.19 18.18 10.49
CA PRO A 48 -6.51 19.34 9.93
C PRO A 48 -7.21 19.96 8.71
N ALA A 49 -7.00 21.26 8.50
CA ALA A 49 -7.56 21.97 7.35
C ALA A 49 -6.94 21.52 6.02
N THR A 50 -5.63 21.30 6.01
CA THR A 50 -4.88 20.84 4.82
C THR A 50 -5.18 19.37 4.55
N PRO A 51 -5.40 18.97 3.29
CA PRO A 51 -5.51 17.57 2.92
C PRO A 51 -4.27 16.76 3.31
N PRO A 52 -4.43 15.50 3.72
CA PRO A 52 -3.30 14.60 3.92
C PRO A 52 -2.66 14.24 2.57
N PRO A 53 -1.53 13.50 2.57
CA PRO A 53 -0.95 12.94 1.35
C PRO A 53 -1.98 12.14 0.54
N ALA A 54 -1.88 12.25 -0.78
CA ALA A 54 -2.73 11.54 -1.74
C ALA A 54 -1.87 10.65 -2.63
N TRP A 55 -2.24 9.37 -2.73
CA TRP A 55 -1.46 8.36 -3.45
C TRP A 55 -2.34 7.17 -3.87
N HIS A 56 -1.88 6.40 -4.86
CA HIS A 56 -2.51 5.14 -5.26
C HIS A 56 -1.65 3.95 -4.84
N PHE A 57 -2.28 2.79 -4.69
CA PHE A 57 -1.57 1.53 -4.49
C PHE A 57 -0.83 1.09 -5.76
N CYS A 58 0.24 0.31 -5.58
CA CYS A 58 1.03 -0.31 -6.65
C CYS A 58 1.69 0.67 -7.63
N ASP A 59 2.54 0.15 -8.53
CA ASP A 59 3.32 0.92 -9.50
C ASP A 59 2.85 0.74 -10.94
N ASN A 60 1.66 0.18 -11.13
CA ASN A 60 1.04 -0.04 -12.44
C ASN A 60 -0.49 0.00 -12.34
N ARG A 61 -1.13 0.37 -13.45
CA ARG A 61 -2.57 0.64 -13.52
C ARG A 61 -3.46 -0.57 -13.17
N PRO A 62 -3.23 -1.79 -13.69
CA PRO A 62 -4.04 -2.95 -13.32
C PRO A 62 -4.02 -3.25 -11.82
N ASP A 63 -2.85 -3.28 -11.21
CA ASP A 63 -2.69 -3.64 -9.80
C ASP A 63 -3.22 -2.54 -8.89
N ALA A 64 -3.05 -1.27 -9.27
CA ALA A 64 -3.62 -0.12 -8.57
C ALA A 64 -5.16 -0.21 -8.54
N ALA A 65 -5.79 -0.53 -9.67
CA ALA A 65 -7.23 -0.69 -9.77
C ALA A 65 -7.73 -1.90 -8.94
N GLU A 66 -7.01 -3.02 -8.96
CA GLU A 66 -7.34 -4.19 -8.15
C GLU A 66 -7.23 -3.88 -6.65
N CYS A 67 -6.12 -3.28 -6.21
CA CYS A 67 -5.91 -2.90 -4.83
C CYS A 67 -6.97 -1.92 -4.34
N LEU A 68 -7.29 -0.89 -5.13
CA LEU A 68 -8.33 0.06 -4.79
C LEU A 68 -9.70 -0.64 -4.62
N ALA A 69 -10.06 -1.54 -5.53
CA ALA A 69 -11.30 -2.30 -5.43
C ALA A 69 -11.34 -3.17 -4.14
N LEU A 70 -10.20 -3.78 -3.77
CA LEU A 70 -10.09 -4.54 -2.52
C LEU A 70 -10.22 -3.66 -1.27
N VAL A 71 -9.66 -2.44 -1.30
CA VAL A 71 -9.78 -1.46 -0.21
C VAL A 71 -11.23 -1.01 -0.04
N LEU A 72 -11.89 -0.62 -1.13
CA LEU A 72 -13.29 -0.18 -1.12
C LEU A 72 -14.25 -1.30 -0.72
N ALA A 73 -13.90 -2.56 -0.98
CA ALA A 73 -14.63 -3.74 -0.52
C ALA A 73 -14.34 -4.13 0.95
N GLY A 74 -13.41 -3.46 1.64
CA GLY A 74 -12.99 -3.77 3.01
C GLY A 74 -12.15 -5.06 3.12
N ARG A 75 -11.69 -5.61 1.99
CA ARG A 75 -10.87 -6.83 1.93
C ARG A 75 -9.41 -6.51 2.23
N LYS A 76 -8.85 -5.51 1.56
CA LYS A 76 -7.50 -4.97 1.82
C LYS A 76 -7.58 -3.93 2.93
N ARG A 77 -6.93 -4.22 4.06
CA ARG A 77 -6.90 -3.38 5.28
C ARG A 77 -5.49 -3.13 5.77
N ALA A 78 -4.50 -3.46 4.96
CA ALA A 78 -3.10 -3.16 5.25
C ALA A 78 -2.30 -2.93 3.98
N THR A 79 -1.14 -2.30 4.16
CA THR A 79 -0.11 -2.12 3.13
C THR A 79 1.28 -2.33 3.73
N ALA A 80 2.24 -2.70 2.89
CA ALA A 80 3.61 -2.94 3.28
C ALA A 80 4.58 -2.17 2.38
N SER A 81 5.27 -1.18 2.95
CA SER A 81 6.32 -0.41 2.29
C SER A 81 7.70 -0.81 2.82
N SER A 82 8.77 -0.62 2.05
CA SER A 82 10.11 -0.84 2.58
C SER A 82 10.48 0.30 3.56
N ALA A 83 11.10 -0.01 4.69
CA ALA A 83 11.61 1.03 5.60
C ALA A 83 12.69 1.90 4.91
N ALA A 84 13.38 1.32 3.93
CA ALA A 84 14.36 2.01 3.09
C ALA A 84 13.75 3.13 2.26
N PHE A 85 12.52 2.98 1.75
CA PHE A 85 11.81 4.03 1.03
C PHE A 85 11.74 5.33 1.84
N PHE A 86 11.25 5.26 3.09
CA PHE A 86 11.14 6.42 3.96
C PHE A 86 12.48 7.06 4.26
N ALA A 87 13.51 6.24 4.53
CA ALA A 87 14.86 6.73 4.79
C ALA A 87 15.49 7.43 3.56
N LEU A 88 15.29 6.89 2.35
CA LEU A 88 15.80 7.45 1.11
C LEU A 88 15.11 8.75 0.72
N GLN A 89 13.81 8.88 1.01
CA GLN A 89 13.03 10.09 0.76
C GLN A 89 13.10 11.12 1.90
N ASN A 90 13.74 10.77 3.03
CA ASN A 90 13.74 11.59 4.24
C ASN A 90 12.33 11.92 4.75
N GLU A 91 11.43 10.94 4.65
CA GLU A 91 10.04 11.01 5.11
C GLU A 91 9.89 10.27 6.46
N PRO A 92 9.00 10.73 7.35
CA PRO A 92 8.69 9.99 8.58
C PRO A 92 7.93 8.70 8.26
N LEU A 93 8.05 7.71 9.15
CA LEU A 93 7.16 6.55 9.11
C LEU A 93 5.71 6.97 9.42
N PRO A 94 4.70 6.28 8.85
CA PRO A 94 3.31 6.50 9.24
C PRO A 94 3.11 6.21 10.72
N ALA A 95 2.10 6.86 11.32
CA ALA A 95 1.71 6.70 12.70
C ALA A 95 0.20 6.42 12.83
N PRO A 96 -0.22 5.67 13.87
CA PRO A 96 -1.64 5.51 14.17
C PRO A 96 -2.35 6.86 14.30
N GLY A 97 -3.44 7.02 13.54
CA GLY A 97 -4.21 8.26 13.46
C GLY A 97 -3.93 9.09 12.21
N ASP A 98 -2.85 8.80 11.47
CA ASP A 98 -2.58 9.45 10.19
C ASP A 98 -3.68 9.15 9.18
N HIS A 99 -3.97 10.13 8.33
CA HIS A 99 -4.90 9.99 7.22
C HIS A 99 -4.13 9.96 5.90
N SER A 100 -4.72 9.32 4.90
CA SER A 100 -4.27 9.39 3.50
C SER A 100 -5.48 9.38 2.58
N VAL A 101 -5.40 10.13 1.48
CA VAL A 101 -6.36 10.02 0.39
C VAL A 101 -5.84 8.95 -0.58
N VAL A 102 -6.61 7.89 -0.76
CA VAL A 102 -6.33 6.87 -1.77
C VAL A 102 -6.94 7.32 -3.09
N THR A 103 -6.15 7.31 -4.15
CA THR A 103 -6.58 7.63 -5.51
C THR A 103 -6.65 6.40 -6.41
N ASP A 104 -7.32 6.53 -7.55
CA ASP A 104 -7.08 5.65 -8.70
C ASP A 104 -5.70 5.92 -9.33
N PHE A 105 -5.34 5.16 -10.36
CA PHE A 105 -4.06 5.34 -11.06
C PHE A 105 -3.98 6.66 -11.87
N ASP A 106 -5.11 7.30 -12.17
CA ASP A 106 -5.16 8.59 -12.86
C ASP A 106 -5.09 9.78 -11.88
N GLY A 107 -5.05 9.51 -10.58
CA GLY A 107 -4.93 10.52 -9.52
C GLY A 107 -6.26 11.01 -8.96
N THR A 108 -7.40 10.43 -9.38
CA THR A 108 -8.72 10.79 -8.87
C THR A 108 -8.91 10.23 -7.46
N ALA A 109 -9.33 11.07 -6.50
CA ALA A 109 -9.57 10.65 -5.12
C ALA A 109 -10.77 9.71 -4.97
N GLU A 110 -10.56 8.56 -4.32
CA GLU A 110 -11.53 7.45 -4.27
C GLU A 110 -11.95 7.08 -2.84
N CYS A 111 -11.05 7.23 -1.86
CA CYS A 111 -11.43 7.17 -0.46
C CYS A 111 -10.39 7.83 0.46
N ILE A 112 -10.74 8.03 1.72
CA ILE A 112 -9.82 8.39 2.80
C ILE A 112 -9.64 7.16 3.68
N ILE A 113 -8.39 6.78 3.91
CA ILE A 113 -8.00 5.79 4.90
C ILE A 113 -7.41 6.46 6.12
N ARG A 114 -7.51 5.77 7.26
CA ARG A 114 -6.86 6.14 8.51
C ARG A 114 -6.01 4.99 9.02
N THR A 115 -4.74 5.28 9.29
CA THR A 115 -3.82 4.33 9.89
C THR A 115 -4.28 3.97 11.30
N THR A 116 -4.40 2.68 11.58
CA THR A 116 -4.82 2.16 12.88
C THR A 116 -3.67 1.55 13.64
N ARG A 117 -2.68 0.99 12.94
CA ARG A 117 -1.49 0.38 13.53
C ARG A 117 -0.34 0.35 12.55
N VAL A 118 0.87 0.50 13.07
CA VAL A 118 2.11 0.36 12.31
C VAL A 118 3.02 -0.62 13.03
N THR A 119 3.55 -1.59 12.28
CA THR A 119 4.52 -2.57 12.78
C THR A 119 5.71 -2.60 11.83
N VAL A 120 6.91 -2.33 12.35
CA VAL A 120 8.16 -2.48 11.59
C VAL A 120 8.76 -3.83 11.91
N LEU A 121 8.98 -4.65 10.89
CA LEU A 121 9.49 -6.01 11.03
C LEU A 121 10.24 -6.46 9.77
N PRO A 122 11.18 -7.42 9.88
CA PRO A 122 11.80 -8.02 8.72
C PRO A 122 10.78 -8.72 7.80
N MET A 123 11.01 -8.66 6.49
CA MET A 123 10.16 -9.27 5.46
C MET A 123 9.84 -10.75 5.74
N ASP A 124 10.79 -11.52 6.27
CA ASP A 124 10.58 -12.94 6.57
C ASP A 124 9.78 -13.21 7.85
N GLN A 125 9.50 -12.18 8.66
CA GLN A 125 8.66 -12.23 9.85
C GLN A 125 7.21 -11.84 9.57
N VAL A 126 6.87 -11.40 8.35
CA VAL A 126 5.48 -11.20 7.94
C VAL A 126 4.74 -12.54 8.02
N THR A 127 3.61 -12.53 8.72
CA THR A 127 2.82 -13.72 9.03
C THR A 127 1.73 -13.96 7.99
N THR A 128 1.15 -15.15 7.98
CA THR A 128 -0.02 -15.46 7.13
C THR A 128 -1.20 -14.56 7.46
N GLU A 129 -1.39 -14.22 8.73
CA GLU A 129 -2.46 -13.33 9.19
C GLU A 129 -2.26 -11.90 8.68
N MET A 130 -1.01 -11.42 8.63
CA MET A 130 -0.67 -10.12 8.06
C MET A 130 -0.93 -10.11 6.54
N ALA A 131 -0.44 -11.12 5.82
CA ALA A 131 -0.71 -11.27 4.38
C ALA A 131 -2.22 -11.33 4.08
N ALA A 132 -3.01 -12.04 4.89
CA ALA A 132 -4.46 -12.09 4.74
C ALA A 132 -5.17 -10.78 5.12
N THR A 133 -4.56 -9.96 5.98
CA THR A 133 -5.07 -8.62 6.33
C THR A 133 -4.83 -7.62 5.21
N GLU A 134 -3.68 -7.72 4.54
CA GLU A 134 -3.41 -7.00 3.29
C GLU A 134 -4.31 -7.50 2.15
N GLY A 135 -4.56 -8.81 2.06
CA GLY A 135 -5.71 -9.35 1.32
C GLY A 135 -5.64 -9.31 -0.20
N GLU A 136 -4.46 -9.04 -0.77
CA GLU A 136 -4.20 -9.12 -2.22
C GLU A 136 -4.15 -10.58 -2.71
N GLY A 137 -4.48 -10.79 -3.99
CA GLY A 137 -4.53 -12.11 -4.60
C GLY A 137 -5.43 -13.09 -3.83
N ASP A 138 -4.85 -14.22 -3.42
CA ASP A 138 -5.53 -15.25 -2.63
C ASP A 138 -5.38 -15.04 -1.10
N GLY A 139 -4.76 -13.94 -0.67
CA GLY A 139 -4.48 -13.62 0.74
C GLY A 139 -3.41 -14.51 1.38
N SER A 140 -2.69 -15.32 0.60
CA SER A 140 -1.66 -16.21 1.12
C SER A 140 -0.32 -15.51 1.36
N LEU A 141 0.46 -16.02 2.31
CA LEU A 141 1.84 -15.56 2.53
C LEU A 141 2.76 -15.87 1.34
N GLU A 142 2.49 -16.94 0.57
CA GLU A 142 3.26 -17.26 -0.64
C GLU A 142 3.05 -16.18 -1.70
N TYR A 143 1.80 -15.80 -1.97
CA TYR A 143 1.47 -14.70 -2.88
C TYR A 143 2.11 -13.39 -2.41
N TRP A 144 1.91 -13.03 -1.14
CA TRP A 144 2.46 -11.81 -0.54
C TRP A 144 3.98 -11.70 -0.73
N ARG A 145 4.73 -12.77 -0.42
CA ARG A 145 6.20 -12.77 -0.56
C ARG A 145 6.63 -12.60 -2.00
N ALA A 146 5.93 -13.23 -2.93
CA ALA A 146 6.26 -13.20 -4.34
C ALA A 146 6.08 -11.80 -4.93
N VAL A 147 4.93 -11.16 -4.67
CA VAL A 147 4.64 -9.81 -5.19
C VAL A 147 5.51 -8.74 -4.54
N HIS A 148 5.71 -8.79 -3.21
CA HIS A 148 6.53 -7.81 -2.50
C HIS A 148 8.00 -7.94 -2.84
N TRP A 149 8.52 -9.15 -3.04
CA TRP A 149 9.90 -9.33 -3.50
C TRP A 149 10.12 -8.68 -4.87
N ALA A 150 9.20 -8.91 -5.81
CA ALA A 150 9.27 -8.33 -7.14
C ALA A 150 9.13 -6.80 -7.11
N TYR A 151 8.25 -6.26 -6.26
CA TYR A 151 8.08 -4.82 -6.06
C TYR A 151 9.33 -4.17 -5.47
N TYR A 152 9.83 -4.66 -4.33
CA TYR A 152 11.03 -4.10 -3.68
C TYR A 152 12.27 -4.19 -4.56
N ALA A 153 12.37 -5.22 -5.42
CA ALA A 153 13.47 -5.35 -6.38
C ALA A 153 13.46 -4.21 -7.42
N ARG A 154 12.28 -3.72 -7.81
CA ARG A 154 12.13 -2.54 -8.68
C ARG A 154 12.35 -1.25 -7.90
N GLU A 155 11.67 -1.10 -6.76
CA GLU A 155 11.73 0.10 -5.91
C GLU A 155 13.17 0.44 -5.49
N LEU A 156 13.94 -0.57 -5.06
CA LEU A 156 15.29 -0.37 -4.51
C LEU A 156 16.39 -0.49 -5.56
N ALA A 157 16.05 -0.71 -6.83
CA ALA A 157 17.02 -0.81 -7.91
C ALA A 157 17.89 0.46 -7.99
N GLY A 158 19.22 0.29 -7.95
CA GLY A 158 20.17 1.40 -8.04
C GLY A 158 20.36 2.23 -6.76
N THR A 159 19.62 1.94 -5.68
CA THR A 159 19.74 2.66 -4.39
C THR A 159 20.92 2.16 -3.54
N GLY A 160 21.44 0.97 -3.85
CA GLY A 160 22.46 0.28 -3.04
C GLY A 160 21.90 -0.52 -1.86
N VAL A 161 20.58 -0.46 -1.61
CA VAL A 161 19.90 -1.29 -0.60
C VAL A 161 19.49 -2.62 -1.21
N PRO A 162 19.98 -3.78 -0.71
CA PRO A 162 19.62 -5.07 -1.25
C PRO A 162 18.25 -5.54 -0.73
N VAL A 163 17.43 -6.09 -1.63
CA VAL A 163 16.26 -6.88 -1.21
C VAL A 163 16.76 -8.18 -0.57
N SER A 164 16.31 -8.44 0.65
CA SER A 164 16.69 -9.63 1.40
C SER A 164 15.58 -10.01 2.38
N ARG A 165 15.68 -11.21 2.96
CA ARG A 165 14.79 -11.65 4.05
C ARG A 165 14.75 -10.67 5.24
N GLY A 166 15.87 -10.01 5.49
CA GLY A 166 16.05 -9.04 6.57
C GLY A 166 15.66 -7.62 6.19
N LEU A 167 15.16 -7.37 4.97
CA LEU A 167 14.65 -6.06 4.59
C LEU A 167 13.52 -5.67 5.55
N GLU A 168 13.68 -4.56 6.25
CA GLU A 168 12.65 -4.05 7.14
C GLU A 168 11.47 -3.54 6.32
N VAL A 169 10.29 -4.02 6.69
CA VAL A 169 9.00 -3.65 6.12
C VAL A 169 8.23 -2.86 7.15
N VAL A 170 7.65 -1.75 6.72
CA VAL A 170 6.70 -0.95 7.48
C VAL A 170 5.31 -1.48 7.12
N PHE A 171 4.77 -2.34 7.98
CA PHE A 171 3.44 -2.91 7.80
C PHE A 171 2.40 -2.01 8.47
N GLU A 172 1.57 -1.38 7.65
CA GLU A 172 0.57 -0.41 8.06
C GLU A 172 -0.83 -1.02 7.94
N GLU A 173 -1.55 -1.14 9.05
CA GLU A 173 -2.96 -1.53 9.09
C GLU A 173 -3.83 -0.27 9.09
N PHE A 174 -4.86 -0.23 8.27
CA PHE A 174 -5.74 0.93 8.10
C PHE A 174 -7.21 0.55 7.99
N GLU A 175 -8.07 1.56 8.14
CA GLU A 175 -9.50 1.46 7.85
C GLU A 175 -9.91 2.54 6.85
N VAL A 176 -10.89 2.23 5.99
CA VAL A 176 -11.56 3.26 5.18
C VAL A 176 -12.50 4.06 6.08
N VAL A 177 -12.26 5.36 6.22
CA VAL A 177 -13.08 6.26 7.04
C VAL A 177 -14.06 7.09 6.21
N TRP A 178 -13.82 7.22 4.90
CA TRP A 178 -14.69 7.98 4.01
C TRP A 178 -14.55 7.54 2.55
N PRO A 179 -15.57 6.93 1.91
CA PRO A 179 -15.54 6.63 0.49
C PRO A 179 -15.92 7.88 -0.34
N ALA A 180 -15.38 7.99 -1.57
CA ALA A 180 -15.87 8.96 -2.53
C ALA A 180 -17.33 8.66 -2.92
N PRO A 181 -18.13 9.68 -3.28
CA PRO A 181 -19.47 9.46 -3.81
C PRO A 181 -19.38 8.59 -5.06
N ARG A 182 -20.19 7.54 -5.15
CA ARG A 182 -20.28 6.76 -6.39
C ARG A 182 -20.88 7.65 -7.48
N HIS A 183 -20.19 7.79 -8.59
CA HIS A 183 -20.79 8.28 -9.82
C HIS A 183 -21.63 7.12 -10.41
N GLU A 184 -22.96 7.21 -10.26
CA GLU A 184 -23.92 6.32 -10.92
C GLU A 184 -24.02 6.59 -12.42
#